data_AF-A0A524BHP0-F1
#
_entry.id   AF-A0A524BHP0-F1
#
_cell.length_a   1.000
_cell.length_b   1.000
_cell.length_c   1.000
_cell.angle_alpha   90.00
_cell.angle_beta   90.00
_cell.angle_gamma   90.00
#
_symmetry.space_group_name_H-M   'P 1'
#
loop_
_entity.id
_entity.type
_entity.pdbx_description
1 polymer ?
#
loop_
_entity_poly.entity_id
_entity_poly.type
_entity_poly.pdbx_seq_one_letter_code
_entity_poly.pdbx_strand_id
1 'polypeptide(L)'
;PGQGALGIEICDGQPENQRIAEGLADDETSACVRAERAFSRRLGGSCHLPIAGFAVGEANRQLWLRGLVASVDGTQVMAGECRGAWANAEVLGRALAERLLAEGADVLITQLNHPLA
;
A
#
# COMPACT_ATOMS: atom_id res chain seq x y z
N PRO A 1 -2.95 -3.03 -2.09
CA PRO A 1 -3.25 -2.14 -3.22
C PRO A 1 -2.12 -2.22 -4.25
N GLY A 2 -2.40 -1.75 -5.46
CA GLY A 2 -1.62 -2.00 -6.68
C GLY A 2 -2.56 -2.23 -7.88
N GLN A 3 -3.74 -1.61 -7.86
CA GLN A 3 -4.74 -1.82 -8.90
C GLN A 3 -4.19 -1.35 -10.24
N GLY A 4 -4.31 -2.19 -11.27
CA GLY A 4 -3.77 -1.92 -12.60
C GLY A 4 -2.30 -2.31 -12.80
N ALA A 5 -1.57 -2.66 -11.73
CA ALA A 5 -0.23 -3.21 -11.82
C ALA A 5 -0.25 -4.74 -11.89
N LEU A 6 0.68 -5.32 -12.66
CA LEU A 6 0.95 -6.76 -12.67
C LEU A 6 2.21 -7.05 -11.85
N GLY A 7 2.12 -8.02 -10.95
CA GLY A 7 3.28 -8.56 -10.23
C GLY A 7 3.67 -9.91 -10.82
N ILE A 8 4.97 -10.14 -11.00
CA ILE A 8 5.53 -11.43 -11.40
C ILE A 8 6.21 -12.03 -10.17
N GLU A 9 5.76 -13.20 -9.75
CA GLU A 9 6.38 -13.97 -8.67
C GLU A 9 7.23 -15.09 -9.27
N ILE A 10 8.44 -15.26 -8.72
CA ILE A 10 9.39 -16.29 -9.14
C ILE A 10 9.86 -17.06 -7.91
N CYS A 11 10.22 -18.34 -8.09
CA CYS A 11 10.87 -19.10 -7.03
C CYS A 11 12.24 -18.50 -6.71
N ASP A 12 12.58 -18.49 -5.42
CA ASP A 12 13.90 -18.08 -4.96
C ASP A 12 15.00 -19.01 -5.50
N GLY A 13 16.22 -18.48 -5.65
CA GLY A 13 17.36 -19.21 -6.20
C GLY A 13 17.32 -19.47 -7.72
N GLN A 14 16.45 -18.79 -8.47
CA GLN A 14 16.35 -18.90 -9.93
C GLN A 14 16.89 -17.65 -10.65
N PRO A 15 18.22 -17.51 -10.86
CA PRO A 15 18.84 -16.29 -11.38
C PRO A 15 18.47 -15.96 -12.83
N GLU A 16 18.04 -16.94 -13.61
CA GLU A 16 17.53 -16.69 -14.97
C GLU A 16 16.16 -16.02 -14.94
N ASN A 17 15.24 -16.56 -14.13
CA ASN A 17 13.91 -15.98 -13.95
C ASN A 17 13.99 -14.57 -13.35
N GLN A 18 14.91 -14.36 -12.41
CA GLN A 18 15.15 -13.04 -11.83
C GLN A 18 15.56 -12.02 -12.90
N ARG A 19 16.53 -12.35 -13.77
CA ARG A 19 16.96 -11.46 -14.86
C ARG A 19 15.81 -11.12 -15.82
N ILE A 20 14.95 -12.10 -16.14
CA ILE A 20 13.79 -11.86 -17.00
C ILE A 20 12.79 -10.92 -16.33
N ALA A 21 12.47 -11.16 -15.05
CA ALA A 21 11.54 -10.33 -14.29
C ALA A 21 12.07 -8.89 -14.13
N GLU A 22 13.37 -8.73 -13.84
CA GLU A 22 14.03 -7.42 -13.76
C GLU A 22 13.96 -6.65 -15.08
N GLY A 23 14.10 -7.33 -16.22
CA GLY A 23 13.98 -6.72 -17.55
C GLY A 23 12.56 -6.25 -17.92
N LEU A 24 11.53 -6.75 -17.22
CA LEU A 24 10.13 -6.35 -17.41
C LEU A 24 9.66 -5.33 -16.36
N ALA A 25 10.45 -5.09 -15.31
CA ALA A 25 10.07 -4.22 -14.22
C ALA A 25 10.13 -2.75 -14.65
N ASP A 26 9.08 -2.00 -14.30
CA ASP A 26 9.08 -0.54 -14.34
C ASP A 26 9.42 0.02 -12.95
N ASP A 27 10.45 0.85 -12.87
CA ASP A 27 11.00 1.38 -11.62
C ASP A 27 9.98 2.22 -10.84
N GLU A 28 9.24 3.08 -11.56
CA GLU A 28 8.24 3.98 -10.99
C GLU A 28 7.07 3.19 -10.42
N THR A 29 6.47 2.33 -11.24
CA THR A 29 5.37 1.43 -10.85
C THR A 29 5.79 0.57 -9.66
N SER A 30 7.01 0.03 -9.69
CA SER A 30 7.54 -0.77 -8.59
C SER A 30 7.64 0.04 -7.28
N ALA A 31 8.09 1.29 -7.34
CA ALA A 31 8.17 2.15 -6.16
C ALA A 31 6.78 2.49 -5.61
N CYS A 32 5.84 2.89 -6.47
CA CYS A 32 4.46 3.19 -6.09
C CYS A 32 3.78 1.98 -5.45
N VAL A 33 3.81 0.82 -6.10
CA VAL A 33 3.17 -0.41 -5.60
C VAL A 33 3.83 -0.90 -4.30
N ARG A 34 5.15 -0.75 -4.13
CA ARG A 34 5.81 -1.06 -2.84
C ARG A 34 5.26 -0.20 -1.70
N ALA A 35 5.09 1.10 -1.93
CA ALA A 35 4.52 2.01 -0.93
C ALA A 35 3.07 1.64 -0.58
N GLU A 36 2.23 1.41 -1.60
CA GLU A 36 0.84 1.00 -1.43
C GLU A 36 0.68 -0.33 -0.68
N ARG A 37 1.48 -1.34 -1.05
CA ARG A 37 1.47 -2.65 -0.38
C ARG A 37 1.97 -2.54 1.05
N ALA A 38 3.01 -1.76 1.32
CA ALA A 38 3.51 -1.55 2.68
C ALA A 38 2.44 -0.90 3.58
N PHE A 39 1.73 0.11 3.07
CA PHE A 39 0.60 0.74 3.75
C PHE A 39 -0.49 -0.27 4.12
N SER A 40 -1.00 -1.03 3.14
CA SER A 40 -2.07 -2.00 3.38
C SER A 40 -1.64 -3.16 4.27
N ARG A 41 -0.43 -3.71 4.09
CA ARG A 41 0.10 -4.78 4.96
C ARG A 41 0.15 -4.33 6.42
N ARG A 42 0.53 -3.08 6.67
CA ARG A 42 0.61 -2.53 8.03
C ARG A 42 -0.76 -2.40 8.72
N LEU A 43 -1.83 -2.24 7.93
CA LEU A 43 -3.22 -2.12 8.40
C LEU A 43 -3.98 -3.46 8.45
N GLY A 44 -3.31 -4.61 8.25
CA GLY A 44 -3.95 -5.93 8.29
C GLY A 44 -4.30 -6.54 6.93
N GLY A 45 -3.94 -5.88 5.82
CA GLY A 45 -3.61 -6.50 4.54
C GLY A 45 -4.62 -7.46 3.89
N SER A 46 -5.93 -7.35 4.17
CA SER A 46 -6.96 -8.21 3.56
C SER A 46 -7.79 -7.45 2.51
N CYS A 47 -8.16 -8.13 1.42
CA CYS A 47 -9.00 -7.59 0.35
C CYS A 47 -10.42 -7.21 0.81
N HIS A 48 -10.84 -7.65 1.99
CA HIS A 48 -12.15 -7.36 2.57
C HIS A 48 -12.15 -6.11 3.47
N LEU A 49 -10.98 -5.51 3.73
CA LEU A 49 -10.90 -4.30 4.53
C LEU A 49 -11.13 -3.07 3.63
N PRO A 50 -11.92 -2.07 4.06
CA PRO A 50 -12.16 -0.81 3.35
C PRO A 50 -10.94 0.11 3.45
N ILE A 51 -9.83 -0.34 2.87
CA ILE A 51 -8.54 0.31 2.86
C ILE A 51 -8.17 0.63 1.41
N ALA A 52 -7.81 1.89 1.14
CA ALA A 52 -7.29 2.31 -0.15
C ALA A 52 -5.89 2.89 0.01
N GLY A 53 -4.99 2.53 -0.88
CA GLY A 53 -3.66 3.14 -1.00
C GLY A 53 -3.38 3.39 -2.48
N PHE A 54 -2.99 4.61 -2.83
CA PHE A 54 -2.69 5.00 -4.20
C PHE A 54 -1.47 5.94 -4.23
N ALA A 55 -0.41 5.50 -4.90
CA ALA A 55 0.82 6.23 -5.08
C ALA A 55 1.01 6.65 -6.54
N VAL A 56 1.56 7.83 -6.74
CA VAL A 56 1.89 8.37 -8.07
C VAL A 56 3.34 8.83 -8.06
N GLY A 57 4.09 8.54 -9.13
CA GLY A 57 5.43 9.06 -9.31
C GLY A 57 5.41 10.57 -9.59
N GLU A 58 6.36 11.26 -9.01
CA GLU A 58 6.63 12.68 -9.19
C GLU A 58 8.07 12.86 -9.69
N ALA A 59 8.43 14.09 -10.07
CA ALA A 59 9.79 14.42 -10.50
C ALA A 59 10.85 14.05 -9.46
N ASN A 60 12.11 13.90 -9.88
CA ASN A 60 13.25 13.62 -9.00
C ASN A 60 13.13 12.31 -8.20
N ARG A 61 12.54 11.28 -8.81
CA ARG A 61 12.30 9.96 -8.19
C ARG A 61 11.61 10.10 -6.82
N GLN A 62 10.62 11.00 -6.75
CA GLN A 62 9.72 11.15 -5.62
C GLN A 62 8.41 10.45 -5.92
N LEU A 63 7.68 10.05 -4.90
CA LEU A 63 6.30 9.58 -5.02
C LEU A 63 5.42 10.31 -4.03
N TRP A 64 4.14 10.41 -4.37
CA TRP A 64 3.08 10.88 -3.50
C TRP A 64 2.12 9.73 -3.22
N LEU A 65 2.09 9.27 -1.97
CA LEU A 65 1.18 8.22 -1.50
C LEU A 65 0.00 8.85 -0.77
N ARG A 66 -1.21 8.49 -1.18
CA ARG A 66 -2.46 8.74 -0.45
C ARG A 66 -2.99 7.43 0.10
N GLY A 67 -3.46 7.46 1.34
CA GLY A 67 -4.02 6.33 2.05
C GLY A 67 -5.37 6.71 2.66
N LEU A 68 -6.28 5.75 2.72
CA LEU A 68 -7.60 5.89 3.31
C LEU A 68 -8.01 4.60 4.02
N VAL A 69 -8.71 4.76 5.15
CA VAL A 69 -9.42 3.72 5.88
C VAL A 69 -10.85 4.23 6.13
N ALA A 70 -11.86 3.45 5.80
CA ALA A 70 -13.25 3.81 6.03
C ALA A 70 -13.96 2.82 6.96
N SER A 71 -15.09 3.20 7.56
CA SER A 71 -16.02 2.25 8.15
C SER A 71 -16.75 1.45 7.06
N VAL A 72 -17.29 0.29 7.42
CA VAL A 72 -17.99 -0.62 6.49
C VAL A 72 -19.21 0.04 5.85
N ASP A 73 -19.93 0.85 6.63
CA ASP A 73 -21.09 1.63 6.18
C ASP A 73 -20.71 2.92 5.43
N GLY A 74 -19.41 3.23 5.33
CA GLY A 74 -18.88 4.43 4.68
C GLY A 74 -19.14 5.75 5.40
N THR A 75 -19.68 5.73 6.63
CA THR A 75 -20.01 6.95 7.39
C THR A 75 -18.79 7.64 7.99
N GLN A 76 -17.73 6.89 8.26
CA GLN A 76 -16.47 7.39 8.80
C GLN A 76 -15.34 7.11 7.82
N VAL A 77 -14.51 8.12 7.58
CA VAL A 77 -13.36 8.04 6.68
C VAL A 77 -12.18 8.75 7.32
N MET A 78 -11.06 8.05 7.41
CA MET A 78 -9.77 8.58 7.79
C MET A 78 -8.85 8.51 6.59
N ALA A 79 -8.22 9.63 6.25
CA ALA A 79 -7.35 9.72 5.10
C ALA A 79 -6.09 10.53 5.44
N GLY A 80 -5.02 10.22 4.73
CA GLY A 80 -3.78 10.96 4.86
C GLY A 80 -2.88 10.77 3.66
N GLU A 81 -1.85 11.61 3.58
CA GLU A 81 -0.87 11.54 2.51
C GLU A 81 0.56 11.74 3.00
N CYS A 82 1.52 11.24 2.22
CA CYS A 82 2.93 11.51 2.41
C CYS A 82 3.65 11.57 1.05
N ARG A 83 4.78 12.27 1.01
CA ARG A 83 5.68 12.34 -0.15
C ARG A 83 7.09 11.94 0.25
N GLY A 84 7.85 11.38 -0.68
CA GLY A 84 9.26 11.11 -0.47
C GLY A 84 9.90 10.28 -1.58
N ALA A 85 11.18 9.97 -1.40
CA ALA A 85 11.96 9.28 -2.43
C ALA A 85 11.48 7.84 -2.68
N TRP A 86 11.58 7.38 -3.92
CA TRP A 86 11.28 5.99 -4.31
C TRP A 86 12.04 4.95 -3.48
N ALA A 87 13.28 5.27 -3.10
CA ALA A 87 14.12 4.41 -2.24
C ALA A 87 13.50 4.15 -0.86
N ASN A 88 12.62 5.05 -0.40
CA ASN A 88 11.94 4.97 0.89
C ASN A 88 10.48 4.51 0.76
N ALA A 89 10.06 4.00 -0.40
CA ALA A 89 8.66 3.65 -0.69
C ALA A 89 7.99 2.84 0.43
N GLU A 90 8.62 1.76 0.88
CA GLU A 90 8.04 0.93 1.95
C GLU A 90 7.99 1.63 3.31
N VAL A 91 9.00 2.46 3.61
CA VAL A 91 9.05 3.27 4.84
C VAL A 91 7.91 4.28 4.85
N LEU A 92 7.69 4.97 3.73
CA LEU A 92 6.59 5.93 3.56
C LEU A 92 5.22 5.25 3.75
N GLY A 93 5.02 4.09 3.10
CA GLY A 93 3.78 3.32 3.24
C GLY A 93 3.49 2.92 4.69
N ARG A 94 4.50 2.41 5.39
CA ARG A 94 4.38 2.01 6.79
C ARG A 94 4.12 3.20 7.71
N ALA A 95 4.86 4.30 7.52
CA ALA A 95 4.71 5.51 8.32
C ALA A 95 3.31 6.14 8.17
N LEU A 96 2.76 6.16 6.94
CA LEU A 96 1.40 6.63 6.71
C LEU A 96 0.37 5.76 7.44
N ALA A 97 0.51 4.44 7.36
CA ALA A 97 -0.38 3.52 8.08
C ALA A 97 -0.29 3.69 9.60
N GLU A 98 0.91 3.84 10.15
CA GLU A 98 1.13 4.07 11.58
C GLU A 98 0.53 5.38 12.06
N ARG A 99 0.61 6.44 11.24
CA ARG A 99 -0.06 7.70 11.55
C ARG A 99 -1.58 7.52 11.62
N LEU A 100 -2.20 6.87 10.63
CA LEU A 100 -3.64 6.63 10.66
C LEU A 100 -4.07 5.75 11.84
N LEU A 101 -3.27 4.74 12.20
CA LEU A 101 -3.53 3.91 13.39
C LEU A 101 -3.45 4.73 14.68
N ALA A 102 -2.47 5.63 14.80
CA ALA A 102 -2.36 6.52 15.97
C ALA A 102 -3.55 7.50 16.07
N GLU A 103 -4.21 7.79 14.96
CA GLU A 103 -5.42 8.61 14.88
C GLU A 103 -6.71 7.79 15.12
N GLY A 104 -6.63 6.46 15.30
CA GLY A 104 -7.78 5.60 15.60
C GLY A 104 -8.33 4.76 14.44
N ALA A 105 -7.57 4.60 13.34
CA ALA A 105 -8.02 3.80 12.19
C ALA A 105 -8.26 2.32 12.52
N ASP A 106 -7.64 1.81 13.59
CA ASP A 106 -7.86 0.46 14.11
C ASP A 106 -9.31 0.21 14.54
N VAL A 107 -9.99 1.24 15.06
CA VAL A 107 -11.41 1.16 15.45
C VAL A 107 -12.29 0.88 14.22
N LEU A 108 -12.01 1.55 13.10
CA LEU A 108 -12.75 1.35 11.84
C LEU A 108 -12.47 -0.03 11.23
N ILE A 109 -11.23 -0.50 11.32
CA ILE A 109 -10.83 -1.82 10.81
C ILE A 109 -11.46 -2.95 11.65
N THR A 110 -11.49 -2.79 12.98
CA THR A 110 -11.96 -3.84 13.90
C THR A 110 -13.48 -4.07 13.83
N GLN A 111 -14.26 -3.09 13.37
CA GLN A 111 -15.71 -3.25 13.13
C GLN A 111 -16.05 -4.40 12.17
N LEU A 112 -15.10 -4.89 11.36
CA LEU A 112 -15.27 -6.06 10.49
C LEU A 112 -15.08 -7.42 11.17
N ASN A 113 -14.42 -7.45 12.33
CA ASN A 113 -14.15 -8.69 13.07
C ASN A 113 -15.32 -9.11 13.97
N HIS A 114 -16.37 -8.29 14.08
CA HIS A 114 -17.65 -8.72 14.60
C HIS A 114 -18.57 -9.04 13.42
N PRO A 115 -19.05 -10.30 13.27
CA PRO A 115 -20.11 -10.57 12.32
C PRO A 115 -21.28 -9.66 12.68
N LEU A 116 -21.86 -9.04 11.65
CA LEU A 116 -23.20 -8.47 11.74
C LEU A 116 -24.08 -9.55 12.40
N ALA A 117 -24.51 -9.28 13.64
CA ALA A 117 -25.46 -10.11 14.36
C ALA A 117 -26.84 -10.06 13.70
#